data_AF-A0A1C3NUX1-F1
#
_entry.id   AF-A0A1C3NUX1-F1
#
_cell.length_a   1.000
_cell.length_b   1.000
_cell.length_c   1.000
_cell.angle_alpha   90.00
_cell.angle_beta   90.00
_cell.angle_gamma   90.00
#
_symmetry.space_group_name_H-M   'P 1'
#
loop_
_entity.id
_entity.type
_entity.pdbx_description
1 polymer ?
#
loop_
_entity_poly.entity_id
_entity_poly.type
_entity_poly.pdbx_seq_one_letter_code
_entity_poly.pdbx_strand_id
1 'polypeptide(L)'
;MPPGFLGSWSGTVSQPDSTSYTVKLTLTNGDIGQNVGRASYPELGCIADLYLTDVAGSMIRVQGRLVVNSYNNCVAATLDLGLRSSSSMNYLARSPGFSGGASAVLYR
;
A
#
# COMPACT_ATOMS: atom_id res chain seq x y z
N MET A 1 1.60 -5.22 14.68
CA MET A 1 1.26 -5.72 13.32
C MET A 1 1.39 -7.25 13.28
N PRO A 2 0.50 -7.99 12.59
CA PRO A 2 0.67 -9.45 12.46
C PRO A 2 1.93 -9.83 11.66
N PRO A 3 2.69 -10.85 12.06
CA PRO A 3 4.00 -11.19 11.48
C PRO A 3 3.92 -11.56 10.00
N GLY A 4 2.78 -12.07 9.55
CA GLY A 4 2.55 -12.40 8.15
C GLY A 4 2.67 -11.21 7.21
N PHE A 5 2.54 -9.97 7.66
CA PHE A 5 2.68 -8.78 6.80
C PHE A 5 4.12 -8.30 6.63
N LEU A 6 5.04 -8.73 7.49
CA LEU A 6 6.39 -8.20 7.54
C LEU A 6 7.20 -8.56 6.29
N GLY A 7 8.09 -7.65 5.89
CA GLY A 7 8.97 -7.82 4.74
C GLY A 7 8.55 -7.01 3.54
N SER A 8 9.12 -7.38 2.39
CA SER A 8 8.88 -6.69 1.12
C SER A 8 7.77 -7.37 0.32
N TRP A 9 7.01 -6.56 -0.38
CA TRP A 9 5.90 -6.99 -1.23
C TRP A 9 5.90 -6.19 -2.51
N SER A 10 5.62 -6.83 -3.65
CA SER A 10 5.55 -6.14 -4.93
C SER A 10 4.43 -6.71 -5.80
N GLY A 11 3.84 -5.86 -6.63
CA GLY A 11 2.83 -6.27 -7.60
C GLY A 11 2.44 -5.14 -8.53
N THR A 12 1.68 -5.49 -9.57
CA THR A 12 1.17 -4.55 -10.55
C THR A 12 -0.23 -4.10 -10.14
N VAL A 13 -0.38 -2.80 -9.92
CA VAL A 13 -1.65 -2.15 -9.60
C VAL A 13 -2.43 -1.91 -10.87
N SER A 14 -3.67 -2.38 -10.89
CA SER A 14 -4.69 -1.98 -11.84
C SER A 14 -5.55 -0.88 -11.23
N GLN A 15 -5.68 0.22 -11.95
CA GLN A 15 -6.50 1.36 -11.57
C GLN A 15 -7.39 1.74 -12.75
N PRO A 16 -8.71 1.86 -12.57
CA PRO A 16 -9.60 2.34 -13.62
C PRO A 16 -9.12 3.67 -14.20
N ASP A 17 -9.26 3.82 -15.51
CA ASP A 17 -8.92 5.04 -16.26
C ASP A 17 -7.46 5.51 -16.10
N SER A 18 -6.56 4.59 -15.73
CA SER A 18 -5.14 4.84 -15.59
C SER A 18 -4.31 3.70 -16.17
N THR A 19 -3.05 3.96 -16.48
CA THR A 19 -2.09 2.92 -16.85
C THR A 19 -1.70 2.15 -15.60
N SER A 20 -1.59 0.82 -15.71
CA SER A 20 -1.08 -0.01 -14.62
C SER A 20 0.33 0.40 -14.21
N TYR A 21 0.62 0.34 -12.92
CA TYR A 21 1.91 0.72 -12.35
C TYR A 21 2.35 -0.25 -11.26
N THR A 22 3.64 -0.29 -10.97
CA THR A 22 4.18 -1.15 -9.91
C THR A 22 4.00 -0.48 -8.55
N VAL A 23 3.55 -1.25 -7.56
CA VAL A 23 3.69 -0.89 -6.14
C VAL A 23 4.71 -1.81 -5.49
N LYS A 24 5.62 -1.20 -4.71
CA LYS A 24 6.51 -1.94 -3.81
C LYS A 24 6.26 -1.46 -2.39
N LEU A 25 5.97 -2.39 -1.49
CA LEU A 25 5.83 -2.13 -0.06
C LEU A 25 7.00 -2.75 0.68
N THR A 26 7.47 -2.09 1.73
CA THR A 26 8.30 -2.71 2.77
C THR A 26 7.65 -2.44 4.11
N LEU A 27 7.28 -3.49 4.82
CA LEU A 27 6.52 -3.44 6.07
C LEU A 27 7.37 -3.96 7.23
N THR A 28 7.40 -3.21 8.32
CA THR A 28 8.16 -3.49 9.55
C THR A 28 7.23 -3.46 10.75
N ASN A 29 7.52 -4.22 11.80
CA ASN A 29 6.61 -4.30 12.95
C ASN A 29 6.31 -2.92 13.58
N GLY A 30 5.14 -2.80 14.19
CA GLY A 30 4.68 -1.59 14.88
C GLY A 30 3.22 -1.67 15.29
N ASP A 31 2.81 -0.70 16.10
CA ASP A 31 1.46 -0.57 16.66
C ASP A 31 0.60 0.42 15.88
N ILE A 32 -0.70 0.42 16.16
CA ILE A 32 -1.63 1.41 15.60
C ILE A 32 -1.14 2.83 15.97
N GLY A 33 -1.13 3.71 14.98
CA GLY A 33 -0.62 5.08 15.07
C GLY A 33 0.86 5.23 14.70
N GLN A 34 1.63 4.14 14.61
CA GLN A 34 3.05 4.17 14.27
C GLN A 34 3.28 4.02 12.76
N ASN A 35 4.44 4.50 12.30
CA ASN A 35 4.95 4.17 10.97
C ASN A 35 5.35 2.68 10.95
N VAL A 36 4.77 1.93 10.03
CA VAL A 36 4.97 0.49 9.87
C VAL A 36 5.57 0.14 8.50
N GLY A 37 6.03 1.13 7.73
CA GLY A 37 6.68 0.85 6.47
C GLY A 37 6.60 1.96 5.44
N ARG A 38 6.90 1.59 4.20
CA ARG A 38 6.97 2.50 3.07
C ARG A 38 6.40 1.85 1.82
N ALA A 39 5.66 2.64 1.05
CA ALA A 39 5.25 2.32 -0.32
C ALA A 39 6.05 3.16 -1.31
N SER A 40 6.47 2.55 -2.41
CA SER A 40 7.04 3.25 -3.56
C SER A 40 6.30 2.88 -4.84
N TYR A 41 6.11 3.88 -5.69
CA TYR A 41 5.46 3.79 -7.00
C TYR A 41 6.44 4.35 -8.04
N PRO A 42 7.39 3.54 -8.54
CA PRO A 42 8.53 4.02 -9.33
C PRO A 42 8.13 4.79 -10.58
N GLU A 43 7.16 4.28 -11.32
CA GLU A 43 6.65 4.88 -12.56
C GLU A 43 5.98 6.24 -12.31
N LEU A 44 5.47 6.45 -11.10
CA LEU A 44 4.84 7.70 -10.68
C LEU A 44 5.83 8.64 -9.97
N GLY A 45 7.05 8.20 -9.67
CA GLY A 45 8.04 9.00 -8.95
C GLY A 45 7.60 9.35 -7.51
N CYS A 46 6.84 8.45 -6.87
CA CYS A 46 6.22 8.70 -5.57
C CYS A 46 6.63 7.72 -4.49
N ILE A 47 6.71 8.23 -3.26
CA ILE A 47 6.99 7.46 -2.06
C ILE A 47 6.05 7.93 -0.95
N ALA A 48 5.49 6.99 -0.20
CA ALA A 48 4.67 7.27 0.97
C ALA A 48 5.14 6.46 2.18
N ASP A 49 5.21 7.10 3.34
CA ASP A 49 5.31 6.38 4.61
C ASP A 49 3.93 5.84 5.00
N LEU A 50 3.89 4.66 5.62
CA LEU A 50 2.67 3.92 5.91
C LEU A 50 2.44 3.88 7.40
N TYR A 51 1.33 4.48 7.86
CA TYR A 51 0.96 4.51 9.27
C TYR A 51 -0.16 3.52 9.54
N LEU A 52 0.03 2.60 10.49
CA LEU A 52 -0.99 1.60 10.83
C LEU A 52 -2.18 2.26 11.50
N THR A 53 -3.39 2.01 11.01
CA THR A 53 -4.61 2.58 11.57
C THR A 53 -5.57 1.53 12.10
N ASP A 54 -5.50 0.30 11.60
CA ASP A 54 -6.40 -0.78 12.03
C ASP A 54 -5.79 -2.16 11.78
N VAL A 55 -6.18 -3.13 12.61
CA VAL A 55 -5.78 -4.55 12.52
C VAL A 55 -6.99 -5.42 12.81
N ALA A 56 -7.38 -6.26 11.84
CA ALA A 56 -8.49 -7.18 11.95
C ALA A 56 -8.12 -8.54 11.35
N GLY A 57 -7.61 -9.46 12.19
CA GLY A 57 -7.24 -10.81 11.76
C GLY A 57 -6.15 -10.81 10.68
N SER A 58 -6.51 -11.27 9.47
CA SER A 58 -5.64 -11.31 8.29
C SER A 58 -5.66 -10.03 7.46
N MET A 59 -6.25 -8.95 7.98
CA MET A 59 -6.35 -7.65 7.32
C MET A 59 -5.74 -6.55 8.18
N ILE A 60 -5.00 -5.63 7.55
CA ILE A 60 -4.56 -4.37 8.16
C ILE A 60 -4.98 -3.21 7.28
N ARG A 61 -5.17 -2.05 7.91
CA ARG A 61 -5.33 -0.78 7.21
C ARG A 61 -4.17 0.14 7.55
N VAL A 62 -3.60 0.77 6.53
CA VAL A 62 -2.57 1.79 6.69
C VAL A 62 -2.98 3.08 5.98
N GLN A 63 -2.63 4.21 6.57
CA GLN A 63 -2.72 5.52 5.93
C GLN A 63 -1.37 5.86 5.29
N GLY A 64 -1.36 6.03 3.97
CA GLY A 64 -0.21 6.57 3.27
C GLY A 64 -0.06 8.07 3.52
N ARG A 65 1.15 8.51 3.83
CA ARG A 65 1.55 9.93 3.88
C ARG A 65 2.68 10.14 2.87
N LEU A 66 2.42 10.95 1.84
CA LEU A 66 3.40 11.21 0.79
C LEU A 66 4.64 11.89 1.38
N VAL A 67 5.81 11.35 1.04
CA VAL A 67 7.13 11.92 1.39
C VAL A 67 7.92 12.33 0.14
N VAL A 68 7.63 11.71 -1.01
CA VAL A 68 8.14 12.11 -2.33
C VAL A 68 6.98 12.13 -3.31
N ASN A 69 6.88 13.20 -4.10
CA ASN A 69 5.88 13.39 -5.16
C ASN A 69 6.50 14.12 -6.35
N SER A 70 7.44 13.47 -7.03
CA SER A 70 8.37 14.14 -7.97
C SER A 70 7.67 14.77 -9.18
N TYR A 71 6.55 14.18 -9.61
CA TYR A 71 5.78 14.65 -10.77
C TYR A 71 4.47 15.37 -10.37
N ASN A 72 4.27 15.60 -9.08
CA ASN A 72 3.08 16.24 -8.51
C ASN A 72 1.74 15.59 -8.94
N ASN A 73 1.74 14.28 -9.17
CA ASN A 73 0.60 13.50 -9.68
C ASN A 73 0.07 12.48 -8.66
N CYS A 74 0.72 12.33 -7.51
CA CYS A 74 0.28 11.41 -6.46
C CYS A 74 -0.62 12.08 -5.43
N VAL A 75 -1.58 11.29 -4.97
CA VAL A 75 -2.50 11.64 -3.88
C VAL A 75 -2.29 10.64 -2.75
N ALA A 76 -2.36 11.11 -1.50
CA ALA A 76 -2.33 10.22 -0.35
C ALA A 76 -3.51 9.24 -0.39
N ALA A 77 -3.23 7.97 -0.08
CA ALA A 77 -4.20 6.89 -0.16
C ALA A 77 -4.31 6.15 1.17
N THR A 78 -5.50 5.68 1.50
CA THR A 78 -5.68 4.63 2.51
C THR A 78 -5.51 3.28 1.83
N LEU A 79 -4.70 2.40 2.40
CA LEU A 79 -4.49 1.04 1.88
C LEU A 79 -5.13 0.02 2.81
N ASP A 80 -5.92 -0.87 2.23
CA ASP A 80 -6.37 -2.10 2.86
C ASP A 80 -5.52 -3.26 2.34
N LEU A 81 -4.83 -3.94 3.26
CA LEU A 81 -3.92 -5.04 2.95
C LEU A 81 -4.44 -6.31 3.59
N GLY A 82 -4.69 -7.35 2.79
CA GLY A 82 -5.27 -8.61 3.27
C GLY A 82 -4.40 -9.80 2.88
N LEU A 83 -3.86 -10.54 3.84
CA LEU A 83 -3.10 -11.75 3.55
C LEU A 83 -3.99 -12.82 2.93
N ARG A 84 -3.58 -13.34 1.77
CA ARG A 84 -4.17 -14.53 1.16
C ARG A 84 -3.40 -15.78 1.60
N SER A 85 -2.08 -15.66 1.72
CA SER A 85 -1.16 -16.71 2.16
C SER A 85 0.11 -16.11 2.78
N SER A 86 1.05 -16.98 3.15
CA SER A 86 2.42 -16.58 3.55
C SER A 86 3.26 -16.02 2.40
N SER A 87 2.74 -15.91 1.17
CA SER A 87 3.48 -15.41 -0.01
C SER A 87 2.66 -14.49 -0.92
N SER A 88 1.38 -14.24 -0.60
CA SER A 88 0.52 -13.37 -1.39
C SER A 88 -0.42 -12.51 -0.55
N MET A 89 -0.67 -11.28 -1.01
CA MET A 89 -1.44 -10.27 -0.30
C MET A 89 -2.35 -9.49 -1.26
N ASN A 90 -3.62 -9.33 -0.88
CA ASN A 90 -4.53 -8.36 -1.48
C ASN A 90 -4.06 -6.95 -1.16
N TYR A 91 -4.04 -6.09 -2.16
CA TYR A 91 -3.82 -4.66 -2.03
C TYR A 91 -5.03 -3.94 -2.60
N LEU A 92 -5.59 -3.03 -1.82
CA LEU A 92 -6.62 -2.09 -2.26
C LEU A 92 -6.28 -0.69 -1.76
N ALA A 93 -6.04 0.23 -2.68
CA ALA A 93 -5.85 1.64 -2.39
C ALA A 93 -7.12 2.42 -2.65
N ARG A 94 -7.46 3.29 -1.70
CA ARG A 94 -8.55 4.26 -1.79
C ARG A 94 -7.97 5.66 -1.69
N SER A 95 -8.03 6.38 -2.80
CA SER A 95 -7.54 7.75 -2.92
C SER A 95 -8.72 8.68 -3.17
N PRO A 96 -8.81 9.84 -2.49
CA PRO A 96 -9.80 10.86 -2.80
C PRO A 96 -9.77 11.24 -4.29
N GLY A 97 -10.93 11.38 -4.91
CA GLY A 97 -11.05 11.79 -6.31
C GLY A 97 -10.97 10.67 -7.35
N PHE A 98 -10.74 9.41 -6.95
CA PHE A 98 -10.72 8.25 -7.86
C PHE A 98 -11.89 7.30 -7.58
N SER A 99 -12.80 7.16 -8.55
CA SER A 99 -13.90 6.18 -8.50
C SER A 99 -13.39 4.79 -8.85
N GLY A 100 -13.51 3.83 -7.91
CA GLY A 100 -13.20 2.41 -8.15
C GLY A 100 -12.00 1.85 -7.37
N GLY A 101 -11.17 2.70 -6.77
CA GLY A 101 -9.95 2.28 -6.08
C GLY A 101 -8.90 1.67 -7.01
N ALA A 102 -7.70 1.45 -6.50
CA ALA A 102 -6.63 0.78 -7.24
C ALA A 102 -6.29 -0.53 -6.55
N SER A 103 -6.15 -1.62 -7.29
CA SER A 103 -6.02 -2.96 -6.69
C SER A 103 -4.90 -3.79 -7.29
N ALA A 104 -4.35 -4.70 -6.50
CA ALA A 104 -3.31 -5.63 -6.93
C ALA A 104 -3.31 -6.90 -6.07
N VAL A 105 -2.62 -7.91 -6.58
CA VAL A 105 -2.07 -9.00 -5.76
C VAL A 105 -0.58 -8.75 -5.64
N LEU A 106 -0.10 -8.66 -4.41
CA LEU A 106 1.32 -8.50 -4.11
C LEU A 106 1.93 -9.83 -3.71
N TYR A 107 3.19 -10.02 -4.07
CA TYR A 107 3.99 -11.20 -3.77
C TYR A 107 5.28 -10.79 -3.04
N ARG A 108 5.84 -11.73 -2.27
CA ARG A 108 7.10 -11.55 -1.52
C ARG A 108 8.30 -11.99 -2.33
#